data_AF-A0A3M4IWV3-F1
#
_entry.id   AF-A0A3M4IWV3-F1
#
_cell.length_a   1.000
_cell.length_b   1.000
_cell.length_c   1.000
_cell.angle_alpha   90.00
_cell.angle_beta   90.00
_cell.angle_gamma   90.00
#
_symmetry.space_group_name_H-M   'P 1'
#
loop_
_entity.id
_entity.type
_entity.pdbx_description
1 polymer ?
#
loop_
_entity_poly.entity_id
_entity_poly.type
_entity_poly.pdbx_seq_one_letter_code
_entity_poly.pdbx_strand_id
1 'polypeptide(L)'
;MIISALKQELATVDQYIVEAQEKHKGIEREALWLSQTVLEEKWNEAAKTLFDVGGRLWANYNLLGLDQVSLLKLAVPQEGETVGNWTWHELSGRARRYSAQDLLQLNDISTPQQAALVSQLEQRKDESSEQATTKQHELG
;
A
#
# COMPACT_ATOMS: atom_id res chain seq x y z
N MET A 1 1.30 -18.06 66.63
CA MET A 1 2.39 -17.85 65.64
C MET A 1 1.98 -18.13 64.18
N ILE A 2 0.86 -18.82 63.89
CA ILE A 2 0.45 -19.13 62.51
C ILE A 2 -0.12 -17.91 61.76
N ILE A 3 -0.94 -17.09 62.44
CA ILE A 3 -1.60 -15.92 61.83
C ILE A 3 -0.59 -14.85 61.38
N SER A 4 0.52 -14.67 62.11
CA SER A 4 1.56 -13.70 61.74
C SER A 4 2.35 -14.13 60.51
N ALA A 5 2.62 -15.42 60.36
CA ALA A 5 3.30 -15.96 59.17
C ALA A 5 2.45 -15.81 57.90
N LEU A 6 1.15 -16.13 57.98
CA LEU A 6 0.22 -15.96 56.85
C LEU A 6 0.07 -14.50 56.41
N LYS A 7 0.10 -13.55 57.35
CA LYS A 7 0.08 -12.11 57.02
C LYS A 7 1.35 -11.66 56.31
N GLN A 8 2.50 -12.18 56.71
CA GLN A 8 3.78 -11.91 56.06
C GLN A 8 3.77 -12.45 54.62
N GLU A 9 3.31 -13.69 54.43
CA GLU A 9 3.21 -14.32 53.11
C GLU A 9 2.28 -13.54 52.16
N LEU A 10 1.12 -13.10 52.64
CA LEU A 10 0.19 -12.28 51.83
C LEU A 10 0.82 -10.95 51.39
N ALA A 11 1.52 -10.27 52.30
CA ALA A 11 2.22 -9.01 51.98
C ALA A 11 3.34 -9.22 50.95
N THR A 12 4.04 -10.35 51.02
CA THR A 12 5.07 -10.73 50.03
C THR A 12 4.45 -11.04 48.67
N VAL A 13 3.30 -11.72 48.63
CA VAL A 13 2.57 -11.98 47.37
C VAL A 13 2.07 -10.68 46.74
N ASP A 14 1.52 -9.74 47.52
CA ASP A 14 1.08 -8.44 47.00
C ASP A 14 2.25 -7.65 46.38
N GLN A 15 3.42 -7.68 47.00
CA GLN A 15 4.62 -7.08 46.46
C GLN A 15 5.04 -7.72 45.13
N TYR A 16 4.99 -9.06 45.02
CA TYR A 16 5.29 -9.76 43.77
C TYR A 16 4.27 -9.47 42.66
N ILE A 17 2.99 -9.26 43.00
CA ILE A 17 1.97 -8.86 42.03
C ILE A 17 2.28 -7.49 41.43
N VAL A 18 2.65 -6.51 42.27
CA VAL A 18 3.04 -5.17 41.80
C VAL A 18 4.27 -5.26 40.89
N GLU A 19 5.31 -5.99 41.31
CA GLU A 19 6.53 -6.16 40.52
C GLU A 19 6.26 -6.85 39.17
N ALA A 20 5.40 -7.88 39.15
CA ALA A 20 5.00 -8.57 37.92
C ALA A 20 4.20 -7.65 36.97
N GLN A 21 3.32 -6.79 37.51
CA GLN A 21 2.57 -5.82 36.71
C GLN A 21 3.47 -4.73 36.13
N GLU A 22 4.46 -4.26 36.88
CA GLU A 22 5.46 -3.30 36.37
C GLU A 22 6.31 -3.92 35.26
N LYS A 23 6.79 -5.15 35.43
CA LYS A 23 7.50 -5.90 34.39
C LYS A 23 6.65 -6.10 33.14
N HIS A 24 5.38 -6.48 33.31
CA HIS A 24 4.46 -6.64 32.18
C HIS A 24 4.27 -5.33 31.41
N LYS A 25 4.06 -4.20 32.10
CA LYS A 25 3.97 -2.88 31.47
C LYS A 25 5.27 -2.48 30.76
N GLY A 26 6.42 -2.89 31.30
CA GLY A 26 7.72 -2.73 30.64
C GLY A 26 7.79 -3.48 29.31
N ILE A 27 7.45 -4.78 29.33
CA ILE A 27 7.44 -5.64 28.14
C ILE A 27 6.45 -5.14 27.09
N GLU A 28 5.24 -4.73 27.50
CA GLU A 28 4.24 -4.18 26.59
C GLU A 28 4.74 -2.90 25.91
N ARG A 29 5.39 -2.02 26.68
CA ARG A 29 6.00 -0.81 26.11
C ARG A 29 7.12 -1.14 25.13
N GLU A 30 8.00 -2.08 25.45
CA GLU A 30 9.05 -2.55 24.53
C GLU A 30 8.46 -3.15 23.24
N ALA A 31 7.40 -3.96 23.36
CA ALA A 31 6.71 -4.53 22.21
C ALA A 31 6.05 -3.45 21.33
N LEU A 32 5.48 -2.41 21.94
CA LEU A 32 4.94 -1.26 21.21
C LEU A 32 6.02 -0.47 20.48
N TRP A 33 7.19 -0.26 21.10
CA TRP A 33 8.34 0.37 20.44
C TRP A 33 8.81 -0.42 19.22
N LEU A 34 8.94 -1.74 19.36
CA LEU A 34 9.31 -2.62 18.23
C LEU A 34 8.24 -2.59 17.12
N SER A 35 6.96 -2.63 17.50
CA SER A 35 5.86 -2.53 16.54
C SER A 35 5.86 -1.18 15.82
N GLN A 36 6.19 -0.09 16.51
CA GLN A 36 6.28 1.23 15.91
C GLN A 36 7.36 1.25 14.82
N THR A 37 8.58 0.82 15.12
CA THR A 37 9.68 0.79 14.13
C THR A 37 9.30 -0.01 12.88
N VAL A 38 8.70 -1.19 13.05
CA VAL A 38 8.25 -2.01 11.91
C VAL A 38 7.16 -1.30 11.10
N LEU A 39 6.27 -0.56 11.75
CA LEU A 39 5.22 0.19 11.07
C LEU A 39 5.77 1.40 10.30
N GLU A 40 6.75 2.11 10.84
CA GLU A 40 7.43 3.23 10.17
C GLU A 40 8.14 2.74 8.88
N GLU A 41 8.83 1.60 8.96
CA GLU A 41 9.45 0.96 7.78
C GLU A 41 8.40 0.56 6.73
N LYS A 42 7.32 -0.12 7.15
CA LYS A 42 6.24 -0.52 6.24
C LYS A 42 5.52 0.67 5.62
N TRP A 43 5.33 1.75 6.38
CA TRP A 43 4.77 3.00 5.89
C TRP A 43 5.63 3.58 4.76
N ASN A 44 6.94 3.67 4.98
CA ASN A 44 7.88 4.14 3.99
C ASN A 44 7.89 3.23 2.74
N GLU A 45 7.90 1.91 2.88
CA GLU A 45 7.84 1.00 1.70
C GLU A 45 6.54 1.12 0.91
N ALA A 46 5.40 1.26 1.61
CA ALA A 46 4.11 1.50 0.97
C ALA A 46 4.12 2.81 0.18
N ALA A 47 4.68 3.87 0.75
CA ALA A 47 4.80 5.14 0.07
C ALA A 47 5.77 5.06 -1.15
N LYS A 48 6.82 4.22 -1.14
CA LYS A 48 7.73 4.05 -2.31
C LYS A 48 6.94 3.46 -3.46
N THR A 49 6.18 2.42 -3.15
CA THR A 49 5.30 1.73 -4.10
C THR A 49 4.26 2.69 -4.68
N LEU A 50 3.63 3.52 -3.83
CA LEU A 50 2.70 4.56 -4.28
C LEU A 50 3.37 5.54 -5.24
N PHE A 51 4.60 5.98 -4.96
CA PHE A 51 5.32 6.93 -5.80
C PHE A 51 5.85 6.30 -7.10
N ASP A 52 6.10 5.00 -7.14
CA ASP A 52 6.42 4.29 -8.38
C ASP A 52 5.21 4.20 -9.31
N VAL A 53 4.04 3.83 -8.78
CA VAL A 53 2.79 3.84 -9.55
C VAL A 53 2.42 5.27 -9.96
N GLY A 54 2.54 6.24 -9.04
CA GLY A 54 2.29 7.65 -9.30
C GLY A 54 3.23 8.23 -10.36
N GLY A 55 4.51 7.82 -10.39
CA GLY A 55 5.47 8.22 -11.41
C GLY A 55 5.09 7.69 -12.81
N ARG A 56 4.58 6.45 -12.90
CA ARG A 56 4.05 5.90 -14.15
C ARG A 56 2.81 6.64 -14.62
N LEU A 57 1.88 6.95 -13.70
CA LEU A 57 0.68 7.74 -14.01
C LEU A 57 1.05 9.15 -14.50
N TRP A 58 2.01 9.80 -13.85
CA TRP A 58 2.53 11.10 -14.25
C TRP A 58 3.14 11.04 -15.66
N ALA A 59 3.96 10.03 -15.95
CA ALA A 59 4.52 9.83 -17.28
C ALA A 59 3.43 9.65 -18.34
N ASN A 60 2.36 8.92 -18.02
CA ASN A 60 1.21 8.76 -18.90
C ASN A 60 0.50 10.10 -19.17
N TYR A 61 0.23 10.91 -18.13
CA TYR A 61 -0.34 12.25 -18.31
C TYR A 61 0.53 13.13 -19.20
N ASN A 62 1.86 13.10 -19.03
CA ASN A 62 2.77 13.84 -19.92
C ASN A 62 2.62 13.41 -21.38
N LEU A 63 2.57 12.11 -21.66
CA LEU A 63 2.45 11.58 -23.02
C LEU A 63 1.09 11.89 -23.66
N LEU A 64 0.02 11.94 -22.86
CA LEU A 64 -1.33 12.28 -23.31
C LEU A 64 -1.61 13.79 -23.32
N GLY A 65 -0.69 14.63 -22.84
CA GLY A 65 -0.89 16.07 -22.70
C GLY A 65 -1.96 16.45 -21.67
N LEU A 66 -2.17 15.61 -20.65
CA LEU A 66 -3.16 15.81 -19.59
C LEU A 66 -2.58 16.56 -18.38
N ASP A 67 -3.47 17.24 -17.65
CA ASP A 67 -3.12 17.99 -16.46
C ASP A 67 -2.80 17.09 -15.23
N GLN A 68 -1.86 17.55 -14.40
CA GLN A 68 -1.28 16.81 -13.27
C GLN A 68 -1.60 17.45 -11.90
N VAL A 69 -2.49 18.44 -11.84
CA VAL A 69 -2.76 19.24 -10.62
C VAL A 69 -3.10 18.40 -9.40
N SER A 70 -3.75 17.24 -9.57
CA SER A 70 -4.04 16.33 -8.45
C SER A 70 -2.76 15.71 -7.84
N LEU A 71 -1.78 15.35 -8.66
CA LEU A 71 -0.52 14.74 -8.21
C LEU A 71 0.46 15.75 -7.62
N LEU A 72 0.36 17.03 -8.01
CA LEU A 72 1.18 18.11 -7.45
C LEU A 72 0.95 18.32 -5.94
N LYS A 73 -0.23 17.95 -5.43
CA LYS A 73 -0.59 18.09 -4.02
C LYS A 73 -0.10 16.93 -3.15
N LEU A 74 0.47 15.88 -3.74
CA LEU A 74 0.91 14.71 -3.00
C LEU A 74 2.19 15.04 -2.21
N ALA A 75 2.08 14.91 -0.89
CA ALA A 75 3.18 14.96 0.05
C ALA A 75 2.99 13.83 1.07
N VAL A 76 3.94 12.91 1.15
CA VAL A 76 3.90 11.79 2.10
C VAL A 76 5.12 11.88 3.01
N PRO A 77 4.92 11.93 4.34
CA PRO A 77 6.04 12.01 5.27
C PRO A 77 6.85 10.71 5.25
N GLN A 78 8.16 10.86 5.36
CA GLN A 78 9.07 9.77 5.62
C GLN A 78 9.25 9.66 7.14
N GLU A 79 8.96 8.48 7.69
CA GLU A 79 8.99 8.22 9.12
C GLU A 79 10.29 7.49 9.53
N GLY A 80 10.63 7.52 10.83
CA GLY A 80 11.85 6.91 11.37
C GLY A 80 13.08 7.83 11.31
N GLU A 81 14.26 7.27 11.05
CA GLU A 81 15.53 8.03 11.14
C GLU A 81 15.70 9.12 10.07
N THR A 82 15.01 8.98 8.94
CA THR A 82 15.15 9.93 7.83
C THR A 82 14.03 10.95 7.86
N VAL A 83 14.36 12.20 8.18
CA VAL A 83 13.36 13.28 8.22
C VAL A 83 13.20 13.89 6.83
N GLY A 84 12.00 13.77 6.25
CA GLY A 84 11.69 14.34 4.94
C GLY A 84 10.27 14.05 4.49
N ASN A 85 9.93 14.55 3.29
CA ASN A 85 8.68 14.24 2.61
C ASN A 85 9.00 13.77 1.20
N TRP A 86 8.27 12.77 0.72
CA TRP A 86 8.20 12.48 -0.70
C TRP A 86 7.15 13.36 -1.32
N THR A 87 7.57 14.12 -2.34
CA THR A 87 6.75 15.17 -2.94
C THR A 87 6.60 14.94 -4.43
N TRP A 88 5.77 15.76 -5.07
CA TRP A 88 5.63 15.74 -6.53
C TRP A 88 6.97 15.80 -7.29
N HIS A 89 8.05 16.35 -6.71
CA HIS A 89 9.38 16.32 -7.31
C HIS A 89 9.89 14.88 -7.54
N GLU A 90 9.71 13.98 -6.57
CA GLU A 90 10.03 12.56 -6.71
C GLU A 90 9.17 11.90 -7.79
N LEU A 91 7.88 12.21 -7.86
CA LEU A 91 7.00 11.70 -8.92
C LEU A 91 7.50 12.12 -10.30
N SER A 92 7.78 13.41 -10.48
CA SER A 92 8.32 13.96 -11.72
C SER A 92 9.69 13.35 -12.08
N GLY A 93 10.56 13.18 -11.09
CA GLY A 93 11.87 12.53 -11.26
C GLY A 93 11.76 11.07 -11.69
N ARG A 94 10.82 10.31 -11.10
CA ARG A 94 10.53 8.92 -11.49
C ARG A 94 9.85 8.82 -12.85
N ALA A 95 8.94 9.74 -13.17
CA ALA A 95 8.23 9.77 -14.44
C ALA A 95 9.16 9.81 -15.66
N ARG A 96 10.30 10.52 -15.53
CA ARG A 96 11.34 10.60 -16.58
C ARG A 96 12.00 9.26 -16.92
N ARG A 97 11.82 8.23 -16.08
CA ARG A 97 12.40 6.90 -16.28
C ARG A 97 11.53 5.97 -17.12
N TYR A 98 10.28 6.36 -17.40
CA TYR A 98 9.31 5.51 -18.09
C TYR A 98 9.08 6.00 -19.51
N SER A 99 9.28 5.12 -20.49
CA SER A 99 8.91 5.33 -21.89
C SER A 99 7.47 4.89 -22.16
N ALA A 100 6.95 5.22 -23.34
CA ALA A 100 5.64 4.71 -23.78
C ALA A 100 5.61 3.17 -23.79
N GLN A 101 6.69 2.51 -24.19
CA GLN A 101 6.76 1.04 -24.19
C GLN A 101 6.69 0.46 -22.78
N ASP A 102 7.38 1.09 -21.81
CA ASP A 102 7.36 0.64 -20.41
C ASP A 102 5.97 0.80 -19.77
N LEU A 103 5.21 1.80 -20.21
CA LEU A 103 3.84 2.06 -19.73
C LEU A 103 2.77 1.19 -20.40
N LEU A 104 3.08 0.56 -21.54
CA LEU A 104 2.16 -0.38 -22.19
C LEU A 104 2.33 -1.81 -21.67
N GLN A 105 3.50 -2.14 -21.13
CA GLN A 105 3.79 -3.42 -20.47
C GLN A 105 3.33 -3.42 -18.99
N LEU A 106 2.06 -3.05 -18.73
CA LEU A 106 1.46 -3.02 -17.38
C LEU A 106 1.22 -4.41 -16.77
N ASN A 107 1.75 -5.47 -17.37
CA ASN A 107 1.36 -6.86 -17.14
C ASN A 107 1.59 -7.38 -15.71
N ASP A 108 2.32 -6.65 -14.87
CA ASP A 108 2.53 -7.01 -13.47
C ASP A 108 1.46 -6.46 -12.51
N ILE A 109 0.54 -5.60 -12.98
CA ILE A 109 -0.51 -4.98 -12.16
C ILE A 109 -1.88 -5.43 -12.66
N SER A 110 -2.22 -6.72 -12.47
CA SER A 110 -3.58 -7.21 -12.70
C SER A 110 -4.55 -6.48 -11.76
N THR A 111 -5.28 -5.49 -12.30
CA THR A 111 -6.37 -4.86 -11.57
C THR A 111 -7.69 -5.53 -11.91
N PRO A 112 -8.63 -5.65 -10.96
CA PRO A 112 -9.98 -6.16 -11.24
C PRO A 112 -10.68 -5.41 -12.38
N GLN A 113 -10.38 -4.12 -12.52
CA GLN A 113 -10.88 -3.27 -13.61
C GLN A 113 -10.29 -3.63 -14.97
N GLN A 114 -9.02 -4.02 -15.04
CA GLN A 114 -8.40 -4.51 -16.27
C GLN A 114 -9.04 -5.83 -16.70
N ALA A 115 -9.29 -6.75 -15.77
CA ALA A 115 -10.00 -8.00 -16.08
C ALA A 115 -11.41 -7.73 -16.65
N ALA A 116 -12.15 -6.78 -16.07
CA ALA A 116 -13.46 -6.38 -16.57
C ALA A 116 -13.39 -5.72 -17.97
N LEU A 117 -12.38 -4.89 -18.24
CA LEU A 117 -12.16 -4.25 -19.54
C LEU A 117 -11.77 -5.27 -20.62
N VAL A 118 -10.94 -6.25 -20.29
CA VAL A 118 -10.57 -7.35 -21.20
C VAL A 118 -11.81 -8.17 -21.56
N SER A 119 -12.62 -8.56 -20.57
CA SER A 119 -13.87 -9.28 -20.83
C SER A 119 -14.86 -8.49 -21.69
N GLN A 120 -14.98 -7.18 -21.49
CA GLN A 120 -15.84 -6.32 -22.33
C GLN A 120 -15.33 -6.18 -23.77
N LEU A 121 -14.00 -6.15 -23.97
CA LEU A 121 -13.39 -6.08 -25.29
C LEU A 121 -13.52 -7.40 -26.06
N GLU A 122 -13.35 -8.53 -25.38
CA GLU A 122 -13.55 -9.87 -25.96
C GLU A 122 -15.01 -10.05 -26.37
N GLN A 123 -15.97 -9.69 -25.50
CA GLN A 123 -17.40 -9.80 -25.80
C GLN A 123 -17.81 -8.95 -27.02
N ARG A 124 -17.28 -7.73 -27.15
CA ARG A 124 -17.54 -6.87 -28.33
C ARG A 124 -16.98 -7.47 -29.63
N LYS A 125 -15.84 -8.18 -29.55
CA LYS A 125 -15.20 -8.80 -30.71
C LYS A 125 -15.98 -10.02 -31.19
N ASP A 126 -16.56 -10.79 -30.27
CA ASP A 126 -17.38 -11.96 -30.58
C ASP A 126 -18.72 -11.53 -31.20
N GLU A 127 -19.40 -10.52 -30.64
CA GLU A 127 -20.65 -9.97 -31.22
C GLU A 127 -20.45 -9.41 -32.63
N SER A 128 -19.31 -8.74 -32.89
CA SER A 128 -18.96 -8.23 -34.22
C SER A 128 -18.72 -9.36 -35.23
N SER A 129 -18.17 -10.48 -34.75
CA SER A 129 -17.87 -11.67 -35.58
C SER A 129 -19.14 -12.46 -35.92
N GLU A 130 -20.09 -12.56 -34.98
CA GLU A 130 -21.41 -13.19 -35.21
C GLU A 130 -22.31 -12.37 -36.16
N GLN A 131 -22.24 -11.04 -36.11
CA GLN A 131 -22.96 -10.19 -37.07
C GLN A 131 -22.40 -10.29 -38.49
N ALA A 132 -21.09 -10.54 -38.65
CA ALA A 132 -20.46 -10.72 -39.96
C ALA A 132 -20.85 -12.06 -40.61
N THR A 133 -20.96 -13.14 -39.81
CA THR A 133 -21.35 -14.47 -40.32
C THR A 133 -22.85 -14.56 -40.63
N THR A 134 -23.71 -13.90 -39.83
CA THR A 134 -25.17 -13.89 -40.07
C THR A 134 -25.53 -13.17 -41.38
N LYS A 135 -24.86 -12.05 -41.69
CA LYS A 135 -25.08 -11.31 -42.95
C LYS A 135 -24.63 -12.04 -44.21
N GLN A 136 -23.68 -12.97 -44.10
CA GLN A 136 -23.28 -13.80 -45.25
C GLN A 136 -24.26 -14.94 -45.55
N HIS A 137 -25.07 -15.36 -44.58
CA HIS A 137 -26.03 -16.45 -44.75
C HIS A 137 -27.41 -15.98 -45.25
N GLU A 138 -27.72 -14.67 -45.19
CA GLU A 138 -28.97 -14.09 -45.71
C GLU A 138 -28.87 -13.59 -47.17
N LEU A 139 -27.68 -13.66 -47.78
CA LEU A 139 -27.42 -13.22 -49.16
C LEU A 139 -27.14 -14.37 -50.14
N GLY A 140 -27.45 -15.61 -49.76
CA GLY A 140 -27.33 -16.83 -50.59
C GLY A 140 -28.65 -17.26 -51.20
#